data_AF-A0A5W5GVN0-F1
#
_entry.id   AF-A0A5W5GVN0-F1
#
_cell.length_a   1.000
_cell.length_b   1.000
_cell.length_c   1.000
_cell.angle_alpha   90.00
_cell.angle_beta   90.00
_cell.angle_gamma   90.00
#
_symmetry.space_group_name_H-M   'P 1'
#
loop_
_entity.id
_entity.type
_entity.pdbx_description
1 polymer ?
#
loop_
_entity_poly.entity_id
_entity_poly.type
_entity_poly.pdbx_seq_one_letter_code
_entity_poly.pdbx_strand_id
1 'polypeptide(L)'
;MAIKITPDEFSLLIQRLNKKWRVFAPSAEFRGGRFSDTDNIIYQRISGWRDLIWHEKSHMSPNTIIAPITETLFYFDKDTIQIAETDTSPIIIFARACDINAMSRLDYMYLSNGNNSDYSYQLLREHIRFVLIECEESFENCFCVSMGTNKTDCYSAAMRFSDEGALVSIRDPFIEAAIQGLGQEADYTPSFVSENRETVVTPDSVCHDPQKIRDILTHHPLWDAYDSRCISCGRCTTGCPTCTCYSVFDVAYDENPQRGERRRQWASCMVPGFSDMAGGHGFREKPGERLRYRALHKVNDYKARNGIEHMCVGCGRCDDRCPQYIKFSLIINKMTAAVRQALAEEA
;
A
#
# COMPACT_ATOMS: atom_id res chain seq x y z
N MET A 1 15.17 -22.79 8.73
CA MET A 1 14.87 -24.07 8.03
C MET A 1 14.37 -23.75 6.63
N ALA A 2 14.77 -24.53 5.63
CA ALA A 2 14.29 -24.40 4.25
C ALA A 2 13.71 -25.73 3.77
N ILE A 3 12.52 -25.69 3.18
CA ILE A 3 11.81 -26.89 2.71
C ILE A 3 11.11 -26.64 1.37
N LYS A 4 10.81 -27.71 0.65
CA LYS A 4 9.91 -27.75 -0.49
C LYS A 4 8.59 -28.40 -0.08
N ILE A 5 7.47 -27.75 -0.35
CA ILE A 5 6.11 -28.27 -0.13
C ILE A 5 5.35 -28.34 -1.45
N THR A 6 4.46 -29.32 -1.57
CA THR A 6 3.50 -29.48 -2.67
C THR A 6 2.27 -28.57 -2.50
N PRO A 7 1.41 -28.40 -3.54
CA PRO A 7 0.14 -27.69 -3.42
C PRO A 7 -0.80 -28.22 -2.33
N ASP A 8 -0.84 -29.55 -2.13
CA ASP A 8 -1.67 -30.18 -1.11
C ASP A 8 -1.12 -29.91 0.30
N GLU A 9 0.20 -29.97 0.46
CA GLU A 9 0.86 -29.62 1.73
C GLU A 9 0.72 -28.14 2.05
N PHE A 10 0.80 -27.24 1.06
CA PHE A 10 0.49 -25.83 1.25
C PHE A 10 -0.95 -25.65 1.72
N SER A 11 -1.91 -26.34 1.11
CA SER A 11 -3.31 -26.27 1.53
C SER A 11 -3.48 -26.74 2.98
N LEU A 12 -2.80 -27.81 3.37
CA LEU A 12 -2.79 -28.29 4.76
C LEU A 12 -2.12 -27.30 5.72
N LEU A 13 -1.04 -26.63 5.31
CA LEU A 13 -0.40 -25.55 6.07
C LEU A 13 -1.40 -24.40 6.33
N ILE A 14 -2.09 -23.93 5.29
CA ILE A 14 -3.09 -22.86 5.41
C ILE A 14 -4.23 -23.27 6.35
N GLN A 15 -4.74 -24.50 6.25
CA GLN A 15 -5.74 -25.03 7.18
C GLN A 15 -5.25 -25.04 8.64
N ARG A 16 -3.99 -25.42 8.87
CA ARG A 16 -3.39 -25.41 10.22
C ARG A 16 -3.24 -23.99 10.77
N LEU A 17 -2.80 -23.04 9.94
CA LEU A 17 -2.68 -21.63 10.32
C LEU A 17 -4.05 -21.01 10.61
N ASN A 18 -5.06 -21.31 9.79
CA ASN A 18 -6.42 -20.78 9.94
C ASN A 18 -7.12 -21.16 11.26
N LYS A 19 -6.59 -22.12 12.03
CA LYS A 19 -7.08 -22.42 13.39
C LYS A 19 -6.86 -21.28 14.38
N LYS A 20 -5.86 -20.42 14.14
CA LYS A 20 -5.48 -19.32 15.04
C LYS A 20 -5.33 -17.97 14.34
N TRP A 21 -5.00 -17.98 13.06
CA TRP A 21 -4.70 -16.79 12.27
C TRP A 21 -5.75 -16.57 11.20
N ARG A 22 -6.05 -15.31 10.88
CA ARG A 22 -6.71 -14.94 9.64
C ARG A 22 -5.63 -14.80 8.57
N VAL A 23 -5.58 -15.76 7.63
CA VAL A 23 -4.55 -15.77 6.59
C VAL A 23 -5.07 -15.11 5.32
N PHE A 24 -4.38 -14.06 4.87
CA PHE A 24 -4.71 -13.28 3.67
C PHE A 24 -3.61 -13.36 2.62
N ALA A 25 -4.00 -13.44 1.36
CA ALA A 25 -3.10 -13.38 0.21
C ALA A 25 -3.81 -12.72 -0.98
N PRO A 26 -3.08 -12.34 -2.04
CA PRO A 26 -3.71 -12.02 -3.31
C PRO A 26 -4.57 -13.19 -3.79
N SER A 27 -5.83 -12.92 -4.10
CA SER A 27 -6.84 -13.91 -4.48
C SER A 27 -7.82 -13.28 -5.47
N ALA A 28 -8.39 -14.11 -6.34
CA ALA A 28 -9.33 -13.66 -7.35
C ALA A 28 -10.71 -13.36 -6.73
N GLU A 29 -11.18 -12.13 -6.91
CA GLU A 29 -12.58 -11.77 -6.72
C GLU A 29 -13.31 -12.03 -8.04
N PHE A 30 -14.08 -13.12 -8.07
CA PHE A 30 -14.74 -13.63 -9.26
C PHE A 30 -15.65 -12.57 -9.90
N ARG A 31 -15.41 -12.25 -11.18
CA ARG A 31 -16.15 -11.24 -11.96
C ARG A 31 -16.18 -9.84 -11.30
N GLY A 32 -15.25 -9.55 -10.40
CA GLY A 32 -15.08 -8.22 -9.78
C GLY A 32 -14.19 -7.26 -10.60
N GLY A 33 -13.68 -7.72 -11.74
CA GLY A 33 -12.66 -7.07 -12.55
C GLY A 33 -13.07 -5.77 -13.24
N ARG A 34 -12.08 -5.13 -13.87
CA ARG A 34 -12.28 -3.87 -14.61
C ARG A 34 -13.15 -4.07 -15.86
N PHE A 35 -13.03 -5.22 -16.50
CA PHE A 35 -13.79 -5.59 -17.69
C PHE A 35 -14.86 -6.61 -17.31
N SER A 36 -15.96 -6.65 -18.06
CA SER A 36 -16.96 -7.71 -17.90
C SER A 36 -16.25 -9.06 -17.94
N ASP A 37 -16.64 -9.96 -17.03
CA ASP A 37 -16.15 -11.34 -17.00
C ASP A 37 -14.65 -11.49 -16.72
N THR A 38 -14.03 -10.46 -16.14
CA THR A 38 -12.67 -10.55 -15.61
C THR A 38 -12.69 -10.54 -14.10
N ASP A 39 -11.70 -11.19 -13.49
CA ASP A 39 -11.54 -11.20 -12.05
C ASP A 39 -10.76 -9.98 -11.56
N ASN A 40 -10.93 -9.66 -10.28
CA ASN A 40 -10.16 -8.61 -9.62
C ASN A 40 -9.24 -9.23 -8.57
N ILE A 41 -7.93 -9.11 -8.76
CA ILE A 41 -6.96 -9.68 -7.82
C ILE A 41 -6.82 -8.74 -6.61
N ILE A 42 -7.37 -9.14 -5.47
CA ILE A 42 -7.37 -8.36 -4.22
C ILE A 42 -6.88 -9.23 -3.05
N TYR A 43 -6.63 -8.63 -1.89
CA TYR A 43 -6.28 -9.40 -0.70
C TYR A 43 -7.52 -9.97 -0.05
N GLN A 44 -7.62 -11.29 0.04
CA GLN A 44 -8.75 -12.00 0.65
C GLN A 44 -8.26 -13.12 1.56
N ARG A 45 -9.16 -13.64 2.41
CA ARG A 45 -8.87 -14.82 3.21
C ARG A 45 -8.69 -16.02 2.29
N ILE A 46 -7.65 -16.82 2.54
CA ILE A 46 -7.37 -18.04 1.77
C ILE A 46 -7.60 -19.29 2.63
N SER A 47 -8.04 -20.36 1.97
CA SER A 47 -8.27 -21.68 2.55
C SER A 47 -7.29 -22.74 2.05
N GLY A 48 -6.62 -22.49 0.92
CA GLY A 48 -5.57 -23.35 0.40
C GLY A 48 -4.92 -22.83 -0.89
N TRP A 49 -4.27 -23.73 -1.62
CA TRP A 49 -3.44 -23.42 -2.79
C TRP A 49 -4.19 -22.67 -3.90
N ARG A 50 -5.41 -23.09 -4.22
CA ARG A 50 -6.21 -22.54 -5.33
C ARG A 50 -6.65 -21.09 -5.11
N ASP A 51 -6.64 -20.63 -3.87
CA ASP A 51 -7.08 -19.27 -3.55
C ASP A 51 -5.94 -18.25 -3.74
N LEU A 52 -4.68 -18.68 -3.79
CA LEU A 52 -3.51 -17.81 -3.82
C LEU A 52 -3.05 -17.53 -5.25
N ILE A 53 -3.00 -16.24 -5.62
CA ILE A 53 -2.52 -15.76 -6.91
C ILE A 53 -1.14 -15.11 -6.73
N TRP A 54 -0.08 -15.83 -7.08
CA TRP A 54 1.30 -15.35 -6.92
C TRP A 54 1.91 -14.77 -8.21
N HIS A 55 1.47 -15.26 -9.37
CA HIS A 55 2.02 -14.91 -10.69
C HIS A 55 1.47 -13.59 -11.25
N GLU A 56 0.44 -13.01 -10.65
CA GLU A 56 -0.13 -11.71 -11.04
C GLU A 56 0.01 -10.66 -9.94
N LYS A 57 0.20 -9.41 -10.35
CA LYS A 57 0.20 -8.28 -9.42
C LYS A 57 -1.23 -7.97 -8.98
N SER A 58 -1.45 -7.93 -7.67
CA SER A 58 -2.76 -7.58 -7.13
C SER A 58 -3.14 -6.15 -7.51
N HIS A 59 -4.40 -5.94 -7.87
CA HIS A 59 -4.94 -4.62 -8.20
C HIS A 59 -5.13 -3.75 -6.94
N MET A 60 -5.42 -4.38 -5.80
CA MET A 60 -5.49 -3.75 -4.48
C MET A 60 -4.32 -4.20 -3.61
N SER A 61 -3.86 -3.33 -2.73
CA SER A 61 -2.77 -3.63 -1.79
C SER A 61 -3.29 -4.28 -0.50
N PRO A 62 -2.39 -4.84 0.33
CA PRO A 62 -2.74 -5.28 1.68
C PRO A 62 -3.32 -4.19 2.59
N ASN A 63 -3.19 -2.91 2.20
CA ASN A 63 -3.74 -1.80 2.98
C ASN A 63 -5.25 -1.94 3.21
N THR A 64 -5.97 -2.64 2.33
CA THR A 64 -7.41 -2.96 2.53
C THR A 64 -7.68 -3.81 3.77
N ILE A 65 -6.69 -4.57 4.24
CA ILE A 65 -6.75 -5.38 5.47
C ILE A 65 -6.27 -4.58 6.69
N ILE A 66 -5.26 -3.73 6.50
CA ILE A 66 -4.60 -2.97 7.57
C ILE A 66 -5.40 -1.72 7.96
N ALA A 67 -6.01 -1.05 6.98
CA ALA A 67 -6.83 0.13 7.16
C ALA A 67 -8.16 -0.12 6.44
N PRO A 68 -9.20 -0.60 7.13
CA PRO A 68 -10.47 -0.94 6.50
C PRO A 68 -11.07 0.27 5.76
N ILE A 69 -11.82 0.00 4.68
CA ILE A 69 -12.40 1.05 3.82
C ILE A 69 -13.30 1.99 4.62
N THR A 70 -14.06 1.45 5.57
CA THR A 70 -14.89 2.21 6.52
C THR A 70 -14.63 1.65 7.90
N GLU A 71 -14.42 2.53 8.86
CA GLU A 71 -14.11 2.18 10.24
C GLU A 71 -14.90 3.08 11.17
N THR A 72 -15.61 2.48 12.12
CA THR A 72 -16.21 3.21 13.23
C THR A 72 -15.14 3.47 14.28
N LEU A 73 -14.92 4.74 14.63
CA LEU A 73 -13.91 5.15 15.60
C LEU A 73 -14.45 5.12 17.02
N PHE A 74 -15.67 5.63 17.20
CA PHE A 74 -16.37 5.61 18.46
C PHE A 74 -17.87 5.82 18.27
N TYR A 75 -18.63 5.33 19.23
CA TYR A 75 -20.04 5.64 19.43
C TYR A 75 -20.14 6.83 20.37
N PHE A 76 -21.12 7.70 20.13
CA PHE A 76 -21.43 8.80 21.04
C PHE A 76 -22.89 8.74 21.42
N ASP A 77 -23.15 9.14 22.67
CA ASP A 77 -24.44 9.69 23.06
C ASP A 77 -24.24 11.12 23.58
N LYS A 78 -25.33 11.79 23.96
CA LYS A 78 -25.29 13.17 24.45
C LYS A 78 -24.23 13.42 25.54
N ASP A 79 -23.99 12.43 26.39
CA ASP A 79 -23.23 12.59 27.62
C ASP A 79 -21.91 11.79 27.62
N THR A 80 -21.76 10.79 26.74
CA THR A 80 -20.65 9.84 26.74
C THR A 80 -20.13 9.49 25.35
N ILE A 81 -18.86 9.08 25.30
CA ILE A 81 -18.22 8.52 24.12
C ILE A 81 -17.70 7.12 24.49
N GLN A 82 -18.01 6.13 23.66
CA GLN A 82 -17.50 4.78 23.77
C GLN A 82 -16.63 4.46 22.54
N ILE A 83 -15.33 4.25 22.74
CA ILE A 83 -14.41 3.84 21.67
C ILE A 83 -14.87 2.51 21.07
N ALA A 84 -14.84 2.42 19.74
CA ALA A 84 -15.23 1.20 19.05
C ALA A 84 -14.19 0.09 19.28
N GLU A 85 -14.66 -1.15 19.43
CA GLU A 85 -13.78 -2.30 19.54
C GLU A 85 -13.01 -2.54 18.25
N THR A 86 -11.72 -2.84 18.36
CA THR A 86 -10.86 -3.22 17.24
C THR A 86 -10.67 -4.73 17.22
N ASP A 87 -10.95 -5.39 16.10
CA ASP A 87 -10.69 -6.82 15.93
C ASP A 87 -9.19 -7.11 15.83
N THR A 88 -8.60 -7.48 16.97
CA THR A 88 -7.19 -7.83 17.14
C THR A 88 -6.89 -9.31 16.87
N SER A 89 -7.82 -10.06 16.25
CA SER A 89 -7.57 -11.45 15.86
C SER A 89 -6.30 -11.53 15.00
N PRO A 90 -5.32 -12.41 15.32
CA PRO A 90 -4.03 -12.46 14.64
C PRO A 90 -4.14 -12.60 13.12
N ILE A 91 -3.32 -11.86 12.37
CA ILE A 91 -3.34 -11.81 10.91
C ILE A 91 -2.01 -12.26 10.34
N ILE A 92 -2.05 -13.11 9.31
CA ILE A 92 -0.93 -13.37 8.42
C ILE A 92 -1.25 -12.79 7.04
N ILE A 93 -0.34 -11.99 6.48
CA ILE A 93 -0.47 -11.44 5.13
C ILE A 93 0.66 -11.95 4.25
N PHE A 94 0.32 -12.62 3.15
CA PHE A 94 1.24 -13.00 2.09
C PHE A 94 1.50 -11.79 1.18
N ALA A 95 2.65 -11.14 1.31
CA ALA A 95 2.93 -9.87 0.67
C ALA A 95 4.28 -9.86 -0.04
N ARG A 96 4.38 -9.09 -1.12
CA ARG A 96 5.65 -8.85 -1.80
C ARG A 96 6.49 -7.85 -1.00
N ALA A 97 7.81 -7.84 -1.21
CA ALA A 97 8.72 -6.96 -0.48
C ALA A 97 8.31 -5.47 -0.50
N CYS A 98 7.84 -4.96 -1.63
CA CYS A 98 7.39 -3.56 -1.73
C CYS A 98 6.12 -3.28 -0.90
N ASP A 99 5.23 -4.25 -0.75
CA ASP A 99 4.05 -4.14 0.13
C ASP A 99 4.43 -4.25 1.61
N ILE A 100 5.40 -5.09 1.95
CA ILE A 100 5.94 -5.18 3.32
C ILE A 100 6.63 -3.86 3.70
N ASN A 101 7.45 -3.29 2.81
CA ASN A 101 8.08 -1.98 3.03
C ASN A 101 7.06 -0.84 3.10
N ALA A 102 5.87 -0.98 2.51
CA ALA A 102 4.82 0.00 2.67
C ALA A 102 4.34 0.11 4.12
N MET A 103 4.47 -0.96 4.91
CA MET A 103 4.09 -1.00 6.31
C MET A 103 4.80 0.09 7.13
N SER A 104 6.11 0.31 6.94
CA SER A 104 6.83 1.37 7.67
C SER A 104 6.30 2.77 7.34
N ARG A 105 5.75 2.96 6.12
CA ARG A 105 5.15 4.23 5.71
C ARG A 105 3.81 4.45 6.41
N LEU A 106 3.02 3.39 6.53
CA LEU A 106 1.77 3.43 7.29
C LEU A 106 2.07 3.64 8.77
N ASP A 107 3.09 2.96 9.32
CA ASP A 107 3.52 3.07 10.72
C ASP A 107 3.86 4.53 11.04
N TYR A 108 4.68 5.20 10.22
CA TYR A 108 4.93 6.63 10.41
C TYR A 108 3.65 7.46 10.34
N MET A 109 2.81 7.27 9.31
CA MET A 109 1.61 8.08 9.10
C MET A 109 0.58 7.95 10.22
N TYR A 110 0.42 6.77 10.80
CA TYR A 110 -0.57 6.50 11.84
C TYR A 110 -0.02 6.58 13.26
N LEU A 111 1.29 6.34 13.48
CA LEU A 111 1.85 6.27 14.83
C LEU A 111 2.81 7.42 15.17
N SER A 112 3.28 8.19 14.19
CA SER A 112 4.38 9.15 14.43
C SER A 112 4.21 10.48 13.70
N ASN A 113 3.28 10.58 12.75
CA ASN A 113 3.01 11.80 12.02
C ASN A 113 2.07 12.71 12.84
N GLY A 114 2.67 13.56 13.66
CA GLY A 114 1.98 14.45 14.58
C GLY A 114 2.22 14.05 16.04
N ASN A 115 1.34 14.48 16.94
CA ASN A 115 1.54 14.30 18.39
C ASN A 115 0.75 13.12 18.98
N ASN A 116 -0.06 12.42 18.19
CA ASN A 116 -0.92 11.33 18.65
C ASN A 116 -0.83 10.12 17.70
N SER A 117 -0.83 8.92 18.28
CA SER A 117 -0.97 7.66 17.55
C SER A 117 -2.43 7.33 17.30
N ASP A 118 -2.70 6.71 16.15
CA ASP A 118 -3.99 6.14 15.82
C ASP A 118 -4.24 4.87 16.64
N TYR A 119 -5.28 4.90 17.48
CA TYR A 119 -5.56 3.86 18.46
C TYR A 119 -5.83 2.49 17.82
N SER A 120 -6.76 2.41 16.88
CA SER A 120 -7.14 1.15 16.24
C SER A 120 -5.98 0.56 15.43
N TYR A 121 -5.27 1.40 14.68
CA TYR A 121 -4.11 0.97 13.90
C TYR A 121 -3.02 0.40 14.81
N GLN A 122 -2.71 1.07 15.92
CA GLN A 122 -1.69 0.60 16.87
C GLN A 122 -2.02 -0.80 17.40
N LEU A 123 -3.26 -1.03 17.83
CA LEU A 123 -3.70 -2.35 18.31
C LEU A 123 -3.59 -3.41 17.22
N LEU A 124 -4.12 -3.14 16.03
CA LEU A 124 -4.10 -4.09 14.90
C LEU A 124 -2.67 -4.44 14.48
N ARG A 125 -1.78 -3.43 14.45
CA ARG A 125 -0.42 -3.53 13.93
C ARG A 125 0.43 -4.56 14.64
N GLU A 126 0.26 -4.73 15.95
CA GLU A 126 1.01 -5.70 16.77
C GLU A 126 0.68 -7.15 16.40
N HIS A 127 -0.53 -7.38 15.88
CA HIS A 127 -1.09 -8.68 15.53
C HIS A 127 -0.90 -9.08 14.05
N ILE A 128 -0.24 -8.24 13.25
CA ILE A 128 0.08 -8.55 11.85
C ILE A 128 1.44 -9.23 11.77
N ARG A 129 1.50 -10.32 11.00
CA ARG A 129 2.73 -11.00 10.56
C ARG A 129 2.72 -11.14 9.04
N PHE A 130 3.89 -11.11 8.43
CA PHE A 130 4.05 -11.22 6.98
C PHE A 130 4.70 -12.54 6.58
N VAL A 131 4.20 -13.11 5.49
CA VAL A 131 4.92 -14.11 4.69
C VAL A 131 5.33 -13.43 3.38
N LEU A 132 6.62 -13.41 3.08
CA LEU A 132 7.14 -12.84 1.85
C LEU A 132 6.77 -13.75 0.67
N ILE A 133 6.01 -13.22 -0.29
CA ILE A 133 5.91 -13.78 -1.63
C ILE A 133 7.16 -13.30 -2.38
N GLU A 134 8.04 -14.23 -2.74
CA GLU A 134 9.22 -13.92 -3.53
C GLU A 134 8.82 -13.36 -4.91
N CYS A 135 9.59 -12.36 -5.36
CA CYS A 135 9.46 -11.75 -6.66
C CYS A 135 10.81 -11.91 -7.34
N GLU A 136 10.95 -12.90 -8.22
CA GLU A 136 12.19 -13.13 -8.98
C GLU A 136 12.35 -12.09 -10.09
N GLU A 137 11.24 -11.79 -10.77
CA GLU A 137 11.15 -10.75 -11.78
C GLU A 137 10.07 -9.73 -11.39
N SER A 138 10.32 -8.45 -11.66
CA SER A 138 9.31 -7.43 -11.42
C SER A 138 8.29 -7.35 -12.56
N PHE A 139 7.03 -7.06 -12.20
CA PHE A 139 5.98 -6.74 -13.18
C PHE A 139 6.31 -5.50 -14.01
N GLU A 140 5.64 -5.38 -15.17
CA GLU A 140 5.90 -4.39 -16.22
C GLU A 140 6.13 -2.96 -15.71
N ASN A 141 5.20 -2.42 -14.91
CA ASN A 141 5.25 -1.02 -14.45
C ASN A 141 5.89 -0.84 -13.05
N CYS A 142 6.57 -1.85 -12.51
CA CYS A 142 7.27 -1.74 -11.23
C CYS A 142 8.58 -0.95 -11.38
N PHE A 143 8.95 -0.21 -10.33
CA PHE A 143 10.22 0.53 -10.19
C PHE A 143 10.69 0.49 -8.72
N CYS A 144 10.41 -0.60 -8.00
CA CYS A 144 10.71 -0.75 -6.58
C CYS A 144 12.21 -0.78 -6.26
N VAL A 145 13.06 -1.17 -7.22
CA VAL A 145 14.52 -1.12 -7.12
C VAL A 145 14.99 0.33 -7.05
N SER A 146 14.48 1.21 -7.91
CA SER A 146 14.77 2.65 -7.86
C SER A 146 14.36 3.30 -6.54
N MET A 147 13.32 2.76 -5.88
CA MET A 147 12.87 3.22 -4.57
C MET A 147 13.57 2.51 -3.39
N GLY A 148 14.43 1.50 -3.63
CA GLY A 148 15.09 0.71 -2.60
C GLY A 148 14.16 -0.21 -1.79
N THR A 149 12.99 -0.54 -2.32
CA THR A 149 11.91 -1.29 -1.62
C THR A 149 11.64 -2.67 -2.21
N ASN A 150 12.50 -3.11 -3.13
CA ASN A 150 12.50 -4.44 -3.73
C ASN A 150 12.91 -5.57 -2.74
N LYS A 151 13.50 -5.22 -1.60
CA LYS A 151 14.00 -6.15 -0.58
C LYS A 151 13.49 -5.80 0.80
N THR A 152 13.39 -6.79 1.69
CA THR A 152 12.99 -6.60 3.09
C THR A 152 13.46 -7.79 3.91
N ASP A 153 13.65 -7.61 5.22
CA ASP A 153 13.85 -8.70 6.17
C ASP A 153 12.68 -8.86 7.15
N CYS A 154 11.63 -8.04 7.01
CA CYS A 154 10.49 -7.97 7.92
C CYS A 154 9.42 -9.02 7.60
N TYR A 155 9.78 -10.31 7.66
CA TYR A 155 8.87 -11.43 7.42
C TYR A 155 9.14 -12.62 8.35
N SER A 156 8.09 -13.38 8.64
CA SER A 156 8.14 -14.61 9.44
C SER A 156 8.52 -15.85 8.62
N ALA A 157 8.22 -15.84 7.32
CA ALA A 157 8.73 -16.79 6.33
C ALA A 157 8.77 -16.15 4.94
N ALA A 158 9.55 -16.73 4.03
CA ALA A 158 9.55 -16.40 2.61
C ALA A 158 9.17 -17.61 1.77
N MET A 159 8.47 -17.39 0.66
CA MET A 159 8.02 -18.45 -0.23
C MET A 159 8.25 -18.09 -1.71
N ARG A 160 8.86 -19.01 -2.45
CA ARG A 160 8.90 -19.01 -3.91
C ARG A 160 7.91 -20.04 -4.43
N PHE A 161 6.93 -19.60 -5.20
CA PHE A 161 5.88 -20.45 -5.74
C PHE A 161 6.22 -20.92 -7.17
N SER A 162 5.82 -22.14 -7.50
CA SER A 162 5.81 -22.72 -8.84
C SER A 162 4.56 -23.60 -9.01
N ASP A 163 4.35 -24.15 -10.20
CA ASP A 163 3.21 -25.05 -10.43
C ASP A 163 3.31 -26.36 -9.62
N GLU A 164 4.52 -26.76 -9.22
CA GLU A 164 4.77 -27.96 -8.41
C GLU A 164 4.71 -27.71 -6.89
N GLY A 165 4.43 -26.47 -6.45
CA GLY A 165 4.32 -26.11 -5.04
C GLY A 165 5.17 -24.89 -4.65
N ALA A 166 5.81 -24.93 -3.48
CA ALA A 166 6.60 -23.80 -2.99
C ALA A 166 7.91 -24.21 -2.29
N LEU A 167 8.96 -23.44 -2.51
CA LEU A 167 10.13 -23.39 -1.62
C LEU A 167 9.83 -22.42 -0.48
N VAL A 168 10.11 -22.82 0.76
CA VAL A 168 9.76 -22.07 1.97
C VAL A 168 10.99 -21.89 2.84
N SER A 169 11.32 -20.65 3.19
CA SER A 169 12.36 -20.31 4.17
C SER A 169 11.68 -19.77 5.44
N ILE A 170 11.88 -20.46 6.56
CA ILE A 170 11.14 -20.23 7.81
C ILE A 170 12.05 -19.53 8.82
N ARG A 171 11.55 -18.42 9.38
CA ARG A 171 12.24 -17.61 10.40
C ARG A 171 11.51 -17.57 11.75
N ASP A 172 10.25 -17.96 11.81
CA ASP A 172 9.38 -17.78 12.98
C ASP A 172 8.78 -19.11 13.49
N PRO A 173 8.85 -19.42 14.80
CA PRO A 173 8.37 -20.68 15.37
C PRO A 173 6.90 -21.03 15.10
N PHE A 174 6.01 -20.03 14.93
CA PHE A 174 4.60 -20.35 14.68
C PHE A 174 4.38 -21.00 13.31
N ILE A 175 5.21 -20.68 12.31
CA ILE A 175 5.17 -21.29 10.98
C ILE A 175 5.83 -22.67 11.04
N GLU A 176 6.94 -22.78 11.75
CA GLU A 176 7.63 -24.06 11.99
C GLU A 176 6.67 -25.10 12.62
N ALA A 177 5.93 -24.71 13.65
CA ALA A 177 4.92 -25.57 14.28
C ALA A 177 3.78 -25.95 13.31
N ALA A 178 3.35 -25.02 12.46
CA ALA A 178 2.29 -25.29 11.49
C ALA A 178 2.75 -26.23 10.36
N ILE A 179 4.03 -26.19 9.99
CA ILE A 179 4.58 -26.97 8.88
C ILE A 179 5.12 -28.35 9.29
N GLN A 180 5.17 -28.65 10.59
CA GLN A 180 5.70 -29.91 11.10
C GLN A 180 5.10 -31.14 10.39
N GLY A 181 5.98 -32.01 9.88
CA GLY A 181 5.60 -33.22 9.14
C GLY A 181 5.14 -32.97 7.69
N LEU A 182 5.34 -31.77 7.16
CA LEU A 182 5.11 -31.42 5.75
C LEU A 182 6.44 -31.09 5.07
N GLY A 183 6.49 -31.35 3.76
CA GLY A 183 7.59 -30.96 2.90
C GLY A 183 8.85 -31.79 3.06
N GLN A 184 9.81 -31.51 2.19
CA GLN A 184 11.13 -32.13 2.15
C GLN A 184 12.19 -31.04 2.32
N GLU A 185 13.32 -31.36 2.93
CA GLU A 185 14.44 -30.43 3.05
C GLU A 185 14.87 -29.92 1.66
N ALA A 186 15.13 -28.61 1.56
CA ALA A 186 15.54 -27.98 0.33
C ALA A 186 16.58 -26.89 0.63
N ASP A 187 17.44 -26.61 -0.35
CA ASP A 187 18.29 -25.43 -0.30
C ASP A 187 17.53 -24.24 -0.90
N TYR A 188 17.18 -23.28 -0.05
CA TYR A 188 16.42 -22.11 -0.47
C TYR A 188 16.71 -20.90 0.42
N THR A 189 17.15 -19.84 -0.25
CA THR A 189 17.22 -18.48 0.29
C THR A 189 16.44 -17.56 -0.64
N PRO A 190 15.53 -16.71 -0.13
CA PRO A 190 14.76 -15.82 -0.97
C PRO A 190 15.67 -14.87 -1.73
N SER A 191 15.43 -14.74 -3.02
CA SER A 191 16.08 -13.73 -3.85
C SER A 191 15.20 -12.49 -3.96
N PHE A 192 15.78 -11.39 -4.40
CA PHE A 192 15.08 -10.14 -4.64
C PHE A 192 15.42 -9.62 -6.01
N VAL A 193 14.43 -9.09 -6.72
CA VAL A 193 14.61 -8.43 -8.02
C VAL A 193 15.78 -7.44 -7.96
N SER A 194 16.76 -7.56 -8.85
CA SER A 194 17.91 -6.66 -8.94
C SER A 194 17.67 -5.47 -9.87
N GLU A 195 16.77 -5.62 -10.86
CA GLU A 195 16.47 -4.59 -11.86
C GLU A 195 14.99 -4.54 -12.24
N ASN A 196 14.50 -3.35 -12.58
CA ASN A 196 13.15 -3.16 -13.10
C ASN A 196 13.19 -2.75 -14.57
N ARG A 197 12.13 -3.06 -15.32
CA ARG A 197 11.95 -2.55 -16.70
C ARG A 197 11.82 -1.02 -16.73
N GLU A 198 11.19 -0.46 -15.70
CA GLU A 198 11.02 0.98 -15.52
C GLU A 198 12.01 1.50 -14.46
N THR A 199 12.79 2.51 -14.82
CA THR A 199 13.76 3.15 -13.90
C THR A 199 13.31 4.56 -13.55
N VAL A 200 13.38 4.89 -12.27
CA VAL A 200 13.05 6.20 -11.74
C VAL A 200 14.28 6.84 -11.08
N VAL A 201 14.47 8.13 -11.34
CA VAL A 201 15.41 8.98 -10.62
C VAL A 201 14.59 10.01 -9.86
N THR A 202 14.72 10.06 -8.54
CA THR A 202 13.96 10.97 -7.68
C THR A 202 14.61 12.35 -7.59
N PRO A 203 13.83 13.44 -7.34
CA PRO A 203 14.38 14.80 -7.34
C PRO A 203 15.50 15.02 -6.31
N ASP A 204 15.46 14.28 -5.21
CA ASP A 204 16.47 14.35 -4.14
C ASP A 204 17.85 13.81 -4.54
N SER A 205 17.95 13.14 -5.70
CA SER A 205 19.23 12.71 -6.27
C SER A 205 19.98 13.85 -6.96
N VAL A 206 19.32 14.97 -7.27
CA VAL A 206 19.92 16.15 -7.92
C VAL A 206 19.87 17.40 -7.04
N CYS A 207 19.00 17.42 -6.03
CA CYS A 207 18.88 18.51 -5.07
C CYS A 207 18.60 17.96 -3.66
N HIS A 208 19.48 18.21 -2.69
CA HIS A 208 19.26 17.69 -1.33
C HIS A 208 18.33 18.56 -0.47
N ASP A 209 17.95 19.75 -0.93
CA ASP A 209 17.03 20.65 -0.22
C ASP A 209 15.57 20.39 -0.67
N PRO A 210 14.73 19.78 0.20
CA PRO A 210 13.35 19.48 -0.13
C PRO A 210 12.47 20.73 -0.29
N GLN A 211 12.84 21.86 0.34
CA GLN A 211 12.13 23.12 0.16
C GLN A 211 12.45 23.71 -1.21
N LYS A 212 13.72 23.70 -1.62
CA LYS A 212 14.10 24.12 -2.97
C LYS A 212 13.42 23.29 -4.06
N ILE A 213 13.36 21.96 -3.90
CA ILE A 213 12.60 21.08 -4.81
C ILE A 213 11.13 21.51 -4.88
N ARG A 214 10.50 21.80 -3.73
CA ARG A 214 9.11 22.26 -3.68
C ARG A 214 8.95 23.59 -4.42
N ASP A 215 9.84 24.55 -4.18
CA ASP A 215 9.74 25.89 -4.75
C ASP A 215 9.83 25.85 -6.28
N ILE A 216 10.79 25.08 -6.82
CA ILE A 216 10.93 24.85 -8.27
C ILE A 216 9.67 24.22 -8.86
N LEU A 217 9.14 23.18 -8.20
CA LEU A 217 8.08 22.36 -8.78
C LEU A 217 6.68 22.93 -8.54
N THR A 218 6.46 23.81 -7.56
CA THR A 218 5.09 24.20 -7.15
C THR A 218 4.32 24.85 -8.28
N HIS A 219 4.96 25.74 -9.03
CA HIS A 219 4.35 26.50 -10.13
C HIS A 219 4.85 26.08 -11.52
N HIS A 220 5.56 24.95 -11.61
CA HIS A 220 6.13 24.51 -12.88
C HIS A 220 5.02 24.11 -13.88
N PRO A 221 5.09 24.52 -15.15
CA PRO A 221 4.08 24.22 -16.18
C PRO A 221 3.96 22.72 -16.54
N LEU A 222 4.72 21.84 -15.89
CA LEU A 222 4.64 20.40 -16.13
C LEU A 222 3.29 19.85 -15.65
N TRP A 223 2.66 20.52 -14.67
CA TRP A 223 1.39 20.12 -14.09
C TRP A 223 0.20 20.42 -15.00
N ASP A 224 0.30 21.47 -15.82
CA ASP A 224 -0.77 21.91 -16.75
C ASP A 224 -1.15 20.81 -17.74
N ALA A 225 -0.16 19.98 -18.15
CA ALA A 225 -0.39 18.83 -19.02
C ALA A 225 -1.34 17.77 -18.43
N TYR A 226 -1.58 17.80 -17.10
CA TYR A 226 -2.46 16.87 -16.42
C TYR A 226 -3.84 17.45 -16.11
N ASP A 227 -4.05 18.74 -16.29
CA ASP A 227 -5.37 19.37 -16.07
C ASP A 227 -6.43 18.82 -17.03
N SER A 228 -6.05 18.51 -18.26
CA SER A 228 -6.95 17.91 -19.27
C SER A 228 -6.90 16.38 -19.33
N ARG A 229 -5.82 15.76 -18.83
CA ARG A 229 -5.62 14.30 -18.89
C ARG A 229 -6.17 13.56 -17.68
N CYS A 230 -5.97 14.10 -16.48
CA CYS A 230 -6.38 13.42 -15.26
C CYS A 230 -7.86 13.65 -15.00
N ILE A 231 -8.64 12.56 -14.99
CA ILE A 231 -10.09 12.60 -14.71
C ILE A 231 -10.43 12.52 -13.21
N SER A 232 -9.45 12.74 -12.33
CA SER A 232 -9.65 12.77 -10.87
C SER A 232 -10.37 11.57 -10.24
N CYS A 233 -10.24 10.38 -10.84
CA CYS A 233 -10.99 9.17 -10.42
C CYS A 233 -10.47 8.46 -9.13
N GLY A 234 -9.36 8.91 -8.54
CA GLY A 234 -8.82 8.31 -7.30
C GLY A 234 -8.19 6.91 -7.40
N ARG A 235 -8.31 6.19 -8.52
CA ARG A 235 -7.79 4.81 -8.65
C ARG A 235 -6.31 4.64 -8.27
N CYS A 236 -5.49 5.65 -8.54
CA CYS A 236 -4.06 5.65 -8.24
C CYS A 236 -3.73 5.77 -6.74
N THR A 237 -4.69 6.20 -5.90
CA THR A 237 -4.55 6.20 -4.44
C THR A 237 -5.21 4.97 -3.83
N THR A 238 -6.35 4.52 -4.37
CA THR A 238 -7.08 3.34 -3.86
C THR A 238 -6.27 2.05 -3.94
N GLY A 239 -5.49 1.85 -5.01
CA GLY A 239 -4.59 0.70 -5.13
C GLY A 239 -3.21 0.88 -4.50
N CYS A 240 -2.91 2.05 -3.92
CA CYS A 240 -1.58 2.35 -3.39
C CYS A 240 -1.41 1.77 -1.98
N PRO A 241 -0.33 1.02 -1.71
CA PRO A 241 -0.11 0.43 -0.38
C PRO A 241 0.27 1.46 0.70
N THR A 242 0.62 2.69 0.32
CA THR A 242 1.03 3.76 1.25
C THR A 242 0.07 4.94 1.28
N CYS A 243 -1.17 4.79 0.80
CA CYS A 243 -2.17 5.86 0.87
C CYS A 243 -2.99 5.77 2.16
N THR A 244 -3.13 6.90 2.83
CA THR A 244 -3.79 7.03 4.15
C THR A 244 -4.83 8.14 4.16
N CYS A 245 -5.30 8.58 2.99
CA CYS A 245 -6.34 9.61 2.89
C CYS A 245 -7.69 9.04 3.34
N TYR A 246 -8.34 9.70 4.29
CA TYR A 246 -9.69 9.38 4.74
C TYR A 246 -10.47 10.66 5.04
N SER A 247 -11.80 10.54 5.03
CA SER A 247 -12.74 11.56 5.52
C SER A 247 -13.38 11.05 6.80
N VAL A 248 -13.71 11.97 7.71
CA VAL A 248 -14.38 11.67 8.99
C VAL A 248 -15.75 12.30 8.98
N PHE A 249 -16.77 11.55 9.39
CA PHE A 249 -18.14 12.04 9.47
C PHE A 249 -18.89 11.34 10.60
N ASP A 250 -19.92 12.02 11.09
CA ASP A 250 -20.83 11.50 12.11
C ASP A 250 -22.09 10.94 11.44
N VAL A 251 -22.52 9.76 11.88
CA VAL A 251 -23.77 9.11 11.49
C VAL A 251 -24.68 9.11 12.71
N ALA A 252 -25.67 9.99 12.74
CA ALA A 252 -26.71 9.99 13.76
C ALA A 252 -27.75 8.89 13.47
N TYR A 253 -28.29 8.27 14.53
CA TYR A 253 -29.31 7.24 14.40
C TYR A 253 -30.71 7.85 14.30
N ASP A 254 -31.56 7.28 13.44
CA ASP A 254 -32.90 7.81 13.16
C ASP A 254 -33.80 7.79 14.41
N GLU A 255 -33.66 6.76 15.26
CA GLU A 255 -34.46 6.62 16.48
C GLU A 255 -34.09 7.64 17.56
N ASN A 256 -32.83 8.09 17.57
CA ASN A 256 -32.36 9.10 18.51
C ASN A 256 -31.16 9.88 17.92
N PRO A 257 -31.37 11.12 17.43
CA PRO A 257 -30.32 11.93 16.84
C PRO A 257 -29.20 12.36 17.81
N GLN A 258 -29.40 12.16 19.12
CA GLN A 258 -28.35 12.36 20.13
C GLN A 258 -27.43 11.15 20.26
N ARG A 259 -27.70 10.06 19.55
CA ARG A 259 -26.88 8.85 19.50
C ARG A 259 -26.41 8.62 18.08
N GLY A 260 -25.20 8.12 17.96
CA GLY A 260 -24.63 7.84 16.66
C GLY A 260 -23.22 7.34 16.77
N GLU A 261 -22.52 7.40 15.64
CA GLU A 261 -21.15 6.95 15.53
C GLU A 261 -20.32 7.86 14.65
N ARG A 262 -19.07 8.08 15.05
CA ARG A 262 -18.07 8.73 14.22
C ARG A 262 -17.36 7.68 13.39
N ARG A 263 -17.44 7.81 12.07
CA ARG A 263 -16.76 6.93 11.12
C ARG A 263 -15.62 7.67 10.43
N ARG A 264 -14.56 6.93 10.07
CA ARG A 264 -13.67 7.32 8.98
C ARG A 264 -13.91 6.42 7.77
N GLN A 265 -13.84 7.00 6.58
CA GLN A 265 -13.92 6.26 5.32
C GLN A 265 -12.78 6.67 4.41
N TRP A 266 -12.22 5.72 3.67
CA TRP A 266 -11.22 6.00 2.65
C TRP A 266 -11.66 7.13 1.73
N ALA A 267 -10.75 8.05 1.52
CA ALA A 267 -10.91 9.18 0.63
C ALA A 267 -9.66 9.31 -0.23
N SER A 268 -9.58 10.35 -1.06
CA SER A 268 -8.47 10.51 -1.98
C SER A 268 -8.14 11.96 -2.20
N CYS A 269 -6.86 12.32 -2.03
CA CYS A 269 -6.34 13.62 -2.43
C CYS A 269 -6.44 13.91 -3.93
N MET A 270 -6.85 12.93 -4.74
CA MET A 270 -7.07 13.07 -6.18
C MET A 270 -8.53 13.37 -6.55
N VAL A 271 -9.48 13.14 -5.64
CA VAL A 271 -10.92 13.31 -5.88
C VAL A 271 -11.35 14.74 -5.49
N PRO A 272 -12.20 15.41 -6.28
CA PRO A 272 -12.67 16.76 -5.95
C PRO A 272 -13.43 16.77 -4.62
N GLY A 273 -13.34 17.87 -3.88
CA GLY A 273 -13.97 18.03 -2.56
C GLY A 273 -13.14 17.52 -1.37
N PHE A 274 -12.10 16.71 -1.60
CA PHE A 274 -11.28 16.19 -0.49
C PHE A 274 -10.56 17.28 0.32
N SER A 275 -10.26 18.40 -0.31
CA SER A 275 -9.56 19.54 0.27
C SER A 275 -10.49 20.65 0.73
N ASP A 276 -11.79 20.42 0.71
CA ASP A 276 -12.78 21.40 1.14
C ASP A 276 -12.77 21.52 2.66
N MET A 277 -12.82 22.76 3.12
CA MET A 277 -12.80 23.14 4.52
C MET A 277 -14.11 23.84 4.88
N ALA A 278 -14.43 23.88 6.18
CA ALA A 278 -15.56 24.64 6.69
C ALA A 278 -15.52 26.10 6.19
N GLY A 279 -16.66 26.63 5.77
CA GLY A 279 -16.77 27.94 5.13
C GLY A 279 -16.66 27.93 3.60
N GLY A 280 -16.56 26.75 2.97
CA GLY A 280 -16.55 26.62 1.50
C GLY A 280 -15.19 26.92 0.86
N HIS A 281 -14.11 26.92 1.64
CA HIS A 281 -12.76 27.07 1.12
C HIS A 281 -12.25 25.73 0.59
N GLY A 282 -11.92 25.67 -0.69
CA GLY A 282 -11.23 24.55 -1.33
C GLY A 282 -9.77 24.87 -1.61
N PHE A 283 -8.95 23.82 -1.71
CA PHE A 283 -7.59 23.92 -2.24
C PHE A 283 -7.42 22.93 -3.40
N ARG A 284 -6.51 23.19 -4.33
CA ARG A 284 -6.18 22.26 -5.44
C ARG A 284 -7.41 21.93 -6.29
N GLU A 285 -7.95 22.95 -6.94
CA GLU A 285 -9.15 22.86 -7.78
C GLU A 285 -8.88 22.04 -9.05
N LYS A 286 -7.68 22.17 -9.62
CA LYS A 286 -7.34 21.53 -10.88
C LYS A 286 -6.73 20.13 -10.71
N PRO A 287 -6.95 19.20 -11.65
CA PRO A 287 -6.36 17.86 -11.58
C PRO A 287 -4.83 17.86 -11.51
N GLY A 288 -4.14 18.79 -12.20
CA GLY A 288 -2.69 18.96 -12.14
C GLY A 288 -2.19 19.36 -10.75
N GLU A 289 -2.93 20.21 -10.03
CA GLU A 289 -2.58 20.62 -8.66
C GLU A 289 -2.71 19.46 -7.65
N ARG A 290 -3.74 18.61 -7.81
CA ARG A 290 -3.90 17.40 -7.00
C ARG A 290 -2.80 16.39 -7.29
N LEU A 291 -2.46 16.21 -8.57
CA LEU A 291 -1.38 15.31 -8.98
C LEU A 291 -0.01 15.80 -8.50
N ARG A 292 0.26 17.11 -8.58
CA ARG A 292 1.44 17.76 -7.98
C ARG A 292 1.54 17.45 -6.50
N TYR A 293 0.45 17.67 -5.76
CA TYR A 293 0.40 17.39 -4.32
C TYR A 293 0.73 15.92 -4.04
N ARG A 294 0.12 14.98 -4.76
CA ARG A 294 0.41 13.55 -4.64
C ARG A 294 1.88 13.25 -4.96
N ALA A 295 2.42 13.81 -6.05
CA ALA A 295 3.78 13.53 -6.48
C ALA A 295 4.81 14.03 -5.49
N LEU A 296 4.74 15.31 -5.10
CA LEU A 296 5.60 15.90 -4.08
C LEU A 296 5.46 15.16 -2.75
N HIS A 297 4.24 14.81 -2.33
CA HIS A 297 4.05 14.05 -1.10
C HIS A 297 4.77 12.70 -1.14
N LYS A 298 4.71 11.99 -2.27
CA LYS A 298 5.27 10.64 -2.39
C LYS A 298 6.80 10.57 -2.48
N VAL A 299 7.46 11.57 -3.09
CA VAL A 299 8.91 11.53 -3.38
C VAL A 299 9.72 12.74 -2.90
N ASN A 300 9.12 13.61 -2.09
CA ASN A 300 9.82 14.75 -1.49
C ASN A 300 9.35 15.00 -0.05
N ASP A 301 8.09 15.39 0.11
CA ASP A 301 7.60 15.97 1.36
C ASP A 301 7.51 14.95 2.49
N TYR A 302 7.12 13.72 2.18
CA TYR A 302 7.07 12.65 3.17
C TYR A 302 8.48 12.35 3.72
N LYS A 303 9.48 12.21 2.84
CA LYS A 303 10.88 11.98 3.23
C LYS A 303 11.44 13.15 4.04
N ALA A 304 11.13 14.39 3.65
CA ALA A 304 11.51 15.58 4.40
C ALA A 304 10.96 15.58 5.85
N ARG A 305 9.80 14.97 6.08
CA ARG A 305 9.17 14.87 7.41
C ARG A 305 9.66 13.67 8.22
N ASN A 306 9.80 12.49 7.62
CA ASN A 306 10.21 11.28 8.36
C ASN A 306 11.74 11.13 8.46
N GLY A 307 12.51 11.79 7.59
CA GLY A 307 13.98 11.84 7.62
C GLY A 307 14.71 10.63 7.01
N ILE A 308 14.00 9.57 6.65
CA ILE A 308 14.59 8.28 6.27
C ILE A 308 14.32 7.97 4.80
N GLU A 309 13.06 7.96 4.39
CA GLU A 309 12.66 7.28 3.16
C GLU A 309 11.48 7.92 2.43
N HIS A 310 11.37 7.64 1.13
CA HIS A 310 10.24 8.06 0.30
C HIS A 310 8.97 7.27 0.64
N MET A 311 7.80 7.90 0.43
CA MET A 311 6.51 7.25 0.66
C MET A 311 6.15 6.27 -0.45
N CYS A 312 6.64 6.50 -1.68
CA CYS A 312 6.44 5.60 -2.80
C CYS A 312 7.32 4.35 -2.64
N VAL A 313 6.73 3.17 -2.85
CA VAL A 313 7.43 1.86 -2.81
C VAL A 313 7.61 1.25 -4.22
N GLY A 314 7.35 2.02 -5.27
CA GLY A 314 7.59 1.57 -6.66
C GLY A 314 6.82 0.33 -7.11
N CYS A 315 5.70 -0.03 -6.49
CA CYS A 315 4.92 -1.22 -6.86
C CYS A 315 4.19 -1.12 -8.22
N GLY A 316 4.13 0.08 -8.83
CA GLY A 316 3.51 0.28 -10.15
C GLY A 316 1.98 0.19 -10.21
N ARG A 317 1.27 -0.19 -9.13
CA ARG A 317 -0.20 -0.36 -9.14
C ARG A 317 -0.98 0.88 -9.60
N CYS A 318 -0.44 2.07 -9.34
CA CYS A 318 -1.08 3.31 -9.80
C CYS A 318 -1.04 3.47 -11.32
N ASP A 319 -0.03 2.91 -11.96
CA ASP A 319 0.20 3.03 -13.40
C ASP A 319 -0.69 2.02 -14.14
N ASP A 320 -0.78 0.78 -13.65
CA ASP A 320 -1.63 -0.26 -14.28
C ASP A 320 -3.13 0.11 -14.24
N ARG A 321 -3.55 0.81 -13.17
CA ARG A 321 -4.98 1.12 -12.95
C ARG A 321 -5.40 2.48 -13.50
N CYS A 322 -4.48 3.29 -14.00
CA CYS A 322 -4.82 4.59 -14.54
C CYS A 322 -5.61 4.43 -15.86
N PRO A 323 -6.86 4.90 -15.95
CA PRO A 323 -7.63 4.81 -17.19
C PRO A 323 -7.16 5.79 -18.28
N GLN A 324 -6.26 6.72 -17.93
CA GLN A 324 -5.75 7.79 -18.79
C GLN A 324 -4.26 7.59 -19.15
N TYR A 325 -3.72 6.41 -18.84
CA TYR A 325 -2.33 6.02 -19.13
C TYR A 325 -1.31 7.04 -18.59
N ILE A 326 -1.57 7.57 -17.39
CA ILE A 326 -0.67 8.47 -16.68
C ILE A 326 0.27 7.61 -15.84
N LYS A 327 1.53 7.48 -16.28
CA LYS A 327 2.59 6.77 -15.57
C LYS A 327 3.20 7.65 -14.49
N PHE A 328 3.17 7.19 -13.24
CA PHE A 328 3.75 7.90 -12.10
C PHE A 328 5.28 7.86 -12.11
N SER A 329 5.89 6.79 -12.63
CA SER A 329 7.34 6.72 -12.85
C SER A 329 7.83 7.89 -13.72
N LEU A 330 7.14 8.15 -14.83
CA LEU A 330 7.45 9.24 -15.75
C LEU A 330 7.23 10.62 -15.11
N ILE A 331 6.21 10.79 -14.27
CA ILE A 331 6.01 12.04 -13.52
C ILE A 331 7.23 12.33 -12.64
N ILE A 332 7.72 11.34 -11.90
CA ILE A 332 8.89 11.50 -11.03
C ILE A 332 10.13 11.88 -11.86
N ASN A 333 10.37 11.19 -12.97
CA ASN A 333 11.50 11.53 -13.86
C ASN A 333 11.39 12.95 -14.43
N LYS A 334 10.17 13.40 -14.81
CA LYS A 334 9.94 14.79 -15.25
C LYS A 334 10.19 15.81 -14.14
N MET A 335 9.79 15.51 -12.90
CA MET A 335 10.10 16.35 -11.75
C MET A 335 11.61 16.50 -11.58
N THR A 336 12.36 15.40 -11.64
CA THR A 336 13.83 15.40 -11.52
C THR A 336 14.50 16.18 -12.65
N ALA A 337 14.01 16.03 -13.88
CA ALA A 337 14.52 16.79 -15.03
C ALA A 337 14.30 18.30 -14.85
N ALA A 338 13.10 18.71 -14.40
CA ALA A 338 12.77 20.10 -14.11
C ALA A 338 13.67 20.69 -13.01
N VAL A 339 13.88 19.95 -11.92
CA VAL A 339 14.78 20.39 -10.84
C VAL A 339 16.22 20.53 -11.35
N ARG A 340 16.72 19.56 -12.12
CA ARG A 340 18.06 19.63 -12.71
C ARG A 340 18.22 20.84 -13.62
N GLN A 341 17.22 21.13 -14.45
CA GLN A 341 17.24 22.28 -15.35
C GLN A 341 17.30 23.59 -14.56
N ALA A 342 16.41 23.78 -13.58
CA ALA A 342 16.39 25.00 -12.77
C ALA A 342 17.73 25.22 -12.03
N LEU A 343 18.34 24.16 -11.49
CA LEU A 343 19.65 24.25 -10.86
C LEU A 343 20.79 24.63 -11.82
N ALA A 344 20.68 24.24 -13.10
CA ALA A 344 21.67 24.60 -14.12
C ALA A 344 21.49 26.05 -14.63
N GLU A 345 20.28 26.60 -14.54
CA GLU A 345 20.00 28.00 -14.90
C GLU A 345 20.42 28.99 -13.80
N GLU A 346 20.50 28.52 -12.55
CA GLU A 346 20.99 29.30 -11.39
C GLU A 346 22.53 29.27 -11.22
N ALA A 347 23.22 28.32 -11.87
CA ALA A 347 24.67 28.12 -11.78
C ALA A 347 25.41 28.90 -12.89
#